data_AF-A0A147K1L3-F1
#
_entry.id   AF-A0A147K1L3-F1
#
_cell.length_a   1.000
_cell.length_b   1.000
_cell.length_c   1.000
_cell.angle_alpha   90.00
_cell.angle_beta   90.00
_cell.angle_gamma   90.00
#
_symmetry.space_group_name_H-M   'P 1'
#
loop_
_entity.id
_entity.type
_entity.pdbx_description
1 polymer ?
#
loop_
_entity_poly.entity_id
_entity_poly.type
_entity_poly.pdbx_seq_one_letter_code
_entity_poly.pdbx_strand_id
1 'polypeptide(L)' 'MRREKIGREKLQAFKGIFLLKPPPYRSSPSQLVVEINPIDASGNPTKKRGLILRNSLELNEFRRLTKLSLKCL' A
#
# COMPACT_ATOMS: atom_id res chain seq x y z
N MET A 1 9.39 -24.53 -5.89
CA MET A 1 8.25 -23.59 -6.04
C MET A 1 8.81 -22.26 -6.54
N ARG A 2 8.59 -21.88 -7.81
CA ARG A 2 9.11 -20.61 -8.37
C ARG A 2 8.33 -19.44 -7.77
N ARG A 3 9.00 -18.49 -7.12
CA ARG A 3 8.38 -17.23 -6.69
C ARG A 3 8.18 -16.37 -7.94
N GLU A 4 6.94 -16.21 -8.36
CA GLU A 4 6.58 -15.25 -9.40
C GLU A 4 6.93 -13.83 -8.92
N LYS A 5 7.59 -13.02 -9.76
CA LYS A 5 8.04 -11.68 -9.38
C LYS A 5 6.81 -10.76 -9.26
N ILE A 6 6.70 -10.08 -8.13
CA ILE A 6 5.72 -9.00 -7.95
C ILE A 6 6.17 -7.81 -8.80
N GLY A 7 5.33 -7.38 -9.73
CA GLY A 7 5.53 -6.11 -10.44
C GLY A 7 5.27 -4.94 -9.50
N ARG A 8 6.24 -4.04 -9.35
CA ARG A 8 6.14 -2.84 -8.51
C ARG A 8 6.54 -1.63 -9.34
N GLU A 9 5.58 -0.73 -9.56
CA GLU A 9 5.78 0.52 -10.28
C GLU A 9 5.55 1.70 -9.35
N LYS A 10 6.43 2.69 -9.41
CA LYS A 10 6.31 3.94 -8.66
C LYS A 10 5.46 4.92 -9.47
N LEU A 11 4.47 5.55 -8.84
CA LEU A 11 3.71 6.62 -9.47
C LEU A 11 4.51 7.93 -9.39
N GLN A 12 4.87 8.50 -10.54
CA GLN A 12 5.73 9.68 -10.60
C GLN A 12 5.07 10.91 -9.94
N ALA A 13 3.75 11.04 -10.04
CA ALA A 13 2.98 12.14 -9.46
C ALA A 13 2.91 12.09 -7.93
N PHE A 14 3.09 10.93 -7.29
CA PHE A 14 2.86 10.74 -5.85
C PHE A 14 4.03 10.02 -5.19
N LYS A 15 4.90 10.79 -4.53
CA LYS A 15 5.97 10.23 -3.70
C LYS A 15 5.37 9.41 -2.56
N GLY A 16 5.80 8.17 -2.39
CA GLY A 16 5.30 7.25 -1.35
C GLY A 16 4.21 6.30 -1.83
N ILE A 17 3.63 6.50 -3.02
CA ILE A 17 2.59 5.64 -3.58
C ILE A 17 3.19 4.73 -4.66
N PHE A 18 2.91 3.44 -4.53
CA PHE A 18 3.35 2.41 -5.46
C PHE A 18 2.16 1.58 -5.93
N LEU A 19 2.15 1.25 -7.22
CA LEU A 19 1.22 0.29 -7.77
C LEU A 19 1.91 -1.09 -7.76
N LEU A 20 1.25 -2.08 -7.17
CA LEU A 20 1.72 -3.46 -7.15
C LEU A 20 0.76 -4.35 -7.90
N LYS A 21 1.31 -5.33 -8.61
CA LYS A 21 0.58 -6.49 -9.11
C LYS A 21 1.09 -7.73 -8.37
N PRO A 22 0.53 -8.05 -7.19
CA PRO A 22 0.79 -9.31 -6.50
C PRO A 22 0.43 -10.51 -7.39
N PRO A 23 1.15 -11.64 -7.26
CA PRO A 23 0.77 -12.88 -7.92
C PRO A 23 -0.61 -13.32 -7.44
N PRO A 24 -1.34 -14.12 -8.24
CA PRO A 24 -2.58 -14.73 -7.80
C PRO A 24 -2.34 -15.57 -6.55
N TYR A 25 -3.30 -15.56 -5.62
CA TYR A 25 -3.20 -16.34 -4.39
C TYR A 25 -4.37 -17.31 -4.27
N ARG A 26 -4.07 -18.61 -4.23
CA ARG A 26 -4.99 -19.75 -4.04
C ARG A 26 -6.30 -19.66 -4.83
N SER A 27 -7.28 -18.93 -4.31
CA SER A 27 -8.64 -18.80 -4.83
C SER A 27 -8.93 -17.41 -5.43
N SER A 28 -7.95 -16.50 -5.41
CA SER A 28 -8.10 -15.10 -5.82
C SER A 28 -7.19 -14.76 -7.00
N PRO A 29 -7.72 -14.13 -8.05
CA PRO A 29 -6.91 -13.70 -9.19
C PRO A 29 -5.90 -12.64 -8.75
N SER A 30 -4.87 -12.42 -9.56
CA SER A 30 -3.97 -11.28 -9.38
C SER A 30 -4.77 -9.98 -9.48
N GLN A 31 -4.63 -9.11 -8.48
CA GLN A 31 -5.30 -7.82 -8.42
C GLN A 31 -4.26 -6.72 -8.38
N LEU A 32 -4.59 -5.55 -8.96
CA LEU A 32 -3.80 -4.34 -8.73
C LEU A 32 -4.09 -3.83 -7.32
N VAL A 33 -3.03 -3.50 -6.60
CA VAL A 33 -3.11 -2.92 -5.25
C VAL A 33 -2.21 -1.71 -5.16
N VAL A 34 -2.53 -0.81 -4.23
CA VAL A 34 -1.76 0.39 -3.96
C VAL A 34 -1.02 0.20 -2.65
N GLU A 35 0.29 0.40 -2.64
CA GLU A 35 1.11 0.45 -1.42
C GLU A 35 1.44 1.91 -1.11
N ILE A 36 1.08 2.36 0.09
CA ILE A 36 1.38 3.69 0.62
C ILE A 36 2.47 3.56 1.67
N ASN A 37 3.64 4.13 1.40
CA ASN A 37 4.74 4.25 2.34
C ASN A 37 4.81 5.66 2.91
N PRO A 38 5.09 5.82 4.22
CA PRO A 38 5.43 7.12 4.79
C PRO A 38 6.65 7.70 4.05
N ILE A 39 6.63 9.00 3.83
CA ILE A 39 7.77 9.74 3.27
C ILE A 39 8.58 10.37 4.41
N ASP A 40 9.89 10.50 4.22
CA ASP A 40 10.76 11.26 5.11
C ASP A 40 10.69 12.77 4.82
N ALA A 41 11.44 13.57 5.59
CA ALA A 41 11.51 15.02 5.42
C ALA A 41 12.05 15.45 4.04
N SER A 42 12.81 14.59 3.37
CA SER A 42 13.33 14.81 2.02
C SER A 42 12.33 14.36 0.93
N GLY A 43 11.15 13.86 1.32
CA GLY A 43 10.11 13.36 0.43
C GLY A 43 10.39 11.97 -0.14
N ASN A 44 11.36 11.23 0.40
CA ASN A 44 11.66 9.88 -0.06
C ASN A 44 10.79 8.85 0.69
N PRO A 45 10.23 7.85 -0.01
CA PRO A 45 9.54 6.74 0.65
C PRO A 45 10.48 6.02 1.62
N THR A 46 10.05 5.90 2.87
CA THR A 46 10.80 5.18 3.90
C THR A 46 10.77 3.67 3.65
N LYS A 47 11.76 2.94 4.18
CA LYS A 47 11.79 1.46 4.15
C LYS A 47 10.83 0.79 5.16
N LYS A 48 9.97 1.57 5.82
CA LYS A 48 8.98 1.05 6.76
C LYS A 48 7.94 0.23 6.00
N ARG A 49 7.21 -0.66 6.69
CA ARG A 49 6.09 -1.38 6.07
C ARG A 49 5.03 -0.38 5.61
N GLY A 50 4.80 -0.33 4.31
CA GLY A 50 3.70 0.42 3.72
C GLY A 50 2.35 -0.23 3.97
N LEU A 51 1.30 0.59 3.91
CA LEU A 51 -0.08 0.16 3.94
C LEU A 51 -0.48 -0.32 2.54
N ILE A 52 -0.91 -1.57 2.41
CA ILE A 52 -1.43 -2.11 1.15
C ILE A 52 -2.95 -1.92 1.14
N LEU A 53 -3.45 -1.32 0.06
CA LEU A 53 -4.85 -1.02 -0.16
C LEU A 53 -5.32 -1.68 -1.46
N ARG A 54 -6.41 -2.42 -1.38
CA ARG A 54 -7.03 -3.12 -2.51
C ARG A 54 -8.15 -2.31 -3.14
N ASN A 55 -8.80 -1.43 -2.37
CA ASN A 55 -9.91 -0.61 -2.83
C ASN A 55 -10.09 0.64 -1.93
N SER A 56 -11.00 1.52 -2.34
CA SER A 56 -11.32 2.75 -1.59
C SER A 56 -12.05 2.50 -0.27
N LEU A 57 -12.77 1.37 -0.12
CA LEU A 57 -13.45 1.02 1.13
C LEU A 57 -12.44 0.72 2.24
N GLU A 58 -11.38 -0.05 1.93
CA GLU A 58 -10.28 -0.30 2.86
C GLU A 58 -9.61 1.02 3.30
N LEU A 59 -9.34 1.93 2.36
CA LEU A 59 -8.78 3.23 2.68
C LEU A 59 -9.66 4.00 3.67
N ASN A 60 -10.97 4.01 3.44
CA ASN A 60 -11.92 4.70 4.32
C ASN A 60 -11.92 4.09 5.73
N GLU A 61 -11.86 2.77 5.85
CA GLU A 61 -11.82 2.13 7.17
C GLU A 61 -10.50 2.39 7.90
N PHE A 62 -9.35 2.33 7.21
CA PHE A 62 -8.07 2.73 7.81
C PHE A 62 -8.08 4.19 8.27
N ARG A 63 -8.68 5.10 7.50
CA ARG A 63 -8.85 6.51 7.91
C ARG A 63 -9.76 6.65 9.12
N ARG A 64 -10.80 5.83 9.23
CA ARG A 64 -11.71 5.81 10.40
C ARG A 64 -10.98 5.34 11.65
N LEU A 65 -10.26 4.22 11.57
CA LEU A 65 -9.51 3.65 12.68
C LEU A 65 -8.37 4.54 13.16
N THR A 66 -7.61 5.14 12.24
CA THR A 66 -6.51 6.06 12.59
C THR A 66 -7.01 7.35 13.23
N LYS A 67 -8.12 7.93 12.74
CA LYS A 67 -8.78 9.06 13.40
C LYS A 67 -9.26 8.72 14.80
N LEU A 68 -9.75 7.50 15.02
CA LEU A 68 -10.20 7.04 16.33
C LEU A 68 -9.00 6.85 17.28
N SER A 69 -7.93 6.21 16.80
CA SER A 69 -6.74 5.92 17.60
C SER A 69 -5.97 7.16 18.05
N LEU A 70 -5.92 8.22 17.24
CA LEU A 70 -5.27 9.49 17.60
C LEU A 70 -6.00 10.27 18.69
N LYS A 71 -7.23 9.88 19.06
CA LYS A 71 -7.94 10.44 20.21
C LYS A 71 -7.57 9.77 21.54
N CYS A 72 -6.89 8.62 21.47
CA CYS A 72 -6.52 7.82 22.64
C CYS A 72 -5.01 7.88 22.96
N LEU A 73 -4.25 8.65 22.18
CA LEU A 73 -2.83 8.96 22.37
C LEU A 73 -2.71 10.40 22.88
#